data_AF-A0A1D1ZGB1-F1
#
_entry.id   AF-A0A1D1ZGB1-F1
#
_cell.length_a   1.000
_cell.length_b   1.000
_cell.length_c   1.000
_cell.angle_alpha   90.00
_cell.angle_beta   90.00
_cell.angle_gamma   90.00
#
_symmetry.space_group_name_H-M   'P 1'
#
loop_
_entity.id
_entity.type
_entity.pdbx_description
1 polymer ?
#
loop_
_entity_poly.entity_id
_entity_poly.type
_entity_poly.pdbx_seq_one_letter_code
_entity_poly.pdbx_strand_id
1 'polypeptide(L)'
;MALSRKKLNRGRFFVISFALVCLLLSLWCLLLLLNVYLPELPPVNSVNMSYKHLKPERTEGVQLDKLGEMMVAMLPDDLAFTIFVPSEKAFKGVLKLDSKESLLEQKVNETYAILSRVMSFSTVPQHLPSQAIPILKEMLKEMPLDSVSGFKLYAHRLADGTLIVNNVRAEQVDIRRGEIIVHIMNGVIMDAEFEQSFRPDYDE
;
A
#
# COMPACT_ATOMS: atom_id res chain seq x y z
N MET A 1 -80.46 -1.11 6.63
CA MET A 1 -79.40 -2.11 6.87
C MET A 1 -78.19 -1.75 6.02
N ALA A 2 -77.25 -0.94 6.53
CA ALA A 2 -75.88 -0.75 6.01
C ALA A 2 -75.27 0.49 6.68
N LEU A 3 -74.34 0.31 7.62
CA LEU A 3 -73.30 1.30 7.98
C LEU A 3 -72.42 0.72 9.10
N SER A 4 -71.48 -0.18 8.75
CA SER A 4 -70.26 -0.38 9.55
C SER A 4 -69.25 -1.26 8.81
N ARG A 5 -68.53 -0.71 7.83
CA ARG A 5 -67.34 -1.38 7.24
C ARG A 5 -66.12 -0.47 7.05
N LYS A 6 -66.23 0.84 7.24
CA LYS A 6 -65.13 1.78 6.97
C LYS A 6 -64.14 1.98 8.12
N LYS A 7 -64.50 1.71 9.39
CA LYS A 7 -63.60 1.96 10.54
C LYS A 7 -62.61 0.83 10.84
N LEU A 8 -62.83 -0.40 10.37
CA LEU A 8 -62.00 -1.56 10.70
C LEU A 8 -60.70 -1.67 9.85
N ASN A 9 -60.64 -1.01 8.69
CA ASN A 9 -59.50 -1.11 7.76
C ASN A 9 -58.34 -0.14 8.07
N ARG A 10 -58.58 0.95 8.81
CA ARG A 10 -57.55 1.97 9.07
C ARG A 10 -56.50 1.51 10.08
N GLY A 11 -56.92 0.77 11.12
CA GLY A 11 -56.01 0.22 12.13
C GLY A 11 -55.12 -0.90 11.60
N ARG A 12 -55.69 -1.80 10.77
CA ARG A 12 -54.92 -2.89 10.12
C ARG A 12 -53.85 -2.35 9.16
N PHE A 13 -54.16 -1.29 8.42
CA PHE A 13 -53.19 -0.66 7.52
C PHE A 13 -52.02 -0.02 8.28
N PHE A 14 -52.30 0.61 9.43
CA PHE A 14 -51.27 1.22 10.28
C PHE A 14 -50.35 0.17 10.90
N VAL A 15 -50.91 -0.95 11.39
CA VAL A 15 -50.12 -2.06 11.96
C VAL A 15 -49.25 -2.73 10.90
N ILE A 16 -49.78 -2.96 9.68
CA ILE A 16 -49.01 -3.53 8.57
C ILE A 16 -47.89 -2.58 8.12
N SER A 17 -48.20 -1.28 8.00
CA SER A 17 -47.20 -0.26 7.64
C SER A 17 -46.07 -0.17 8.66
N PHE A 18 -46.41 -0.21 9.96
CA PHE A 18 -45.42 -0.19 11.03
C PHE A 18 -44.54 -1.46 11.03
N ALA A 19 -45.15 -2.63 10.86
CA ALA A 19 -44.43 -3.90 10.76
C ALA A 19 -43.45 -3.92 9.56
N LEU A 20 -43.85 -3.38 8.41
CA LEU A 20 -42.99 -3.28 7.23
C LEU A 20 -41.78 -2.35 7.47
N VAL A 21 -41.99 -1.21 8.13
CA VAL A 21 -40.89 -0.29 8.49
C VAL A 21 -39.92 -0.98 9.44
N CYS A 22 -40.40 -1.68 10.47
CA CYS A 22 -39.55 -2.43 11.39
C CYS A 22 -38.72 -3.52 10.68
N LEU A 23 -39.34 -4.25 9.74
CA LEU A 23 -38.64 -5.28 8.97
C LEU A 23 -37.54 -4.68 8.09
N LEU A 24 -37.84 -3.59 7.38
CA LEU A 24 -36.86 -2.90 6.53
C LEU A 24 -35.69 -2.33 7.36
N LEU A 25 -35.98 -1.77 8.53
CA LEU A 25 -34.95 -1.27 9.44
C LEU A 25 -34.05 -2.41 9.94
N SER A 26 -34.64 -3.55 10.33
CA SER A 26 -33.88 -4.71 10.79
C SER A 26 -33.01 -5.32 9.69
N LEU A 27 -33.52 -5.37 8.45
CA LEU A 27 -32.76 -5.82 7.28
C LEU A 27 -31.58 -4.89 6.99
N TRP A 28 -31.78 -3.58 7.12
CA TRP A 28 -30.72 -2.58 7.00
C TRP A 28 -29.65 -2.72 8.07
N CYS A 29 -30.05 -2.93 9.34
CA CYS A 29 -29.11 -3.18 10.42
C CYS A 29 -28.30 -4.46 10.18
N LEU A 30 -28.93 -5.53 9.69
CA LEU A 30 -28.23 -6.77 9.32
C LEU A 30 -27.24 -6.55 8.17
N LEU A 31 -27.59 -5.78 7.14
CA LEU A 31 -26.68 -5.42 6.05
C LEU A 31 -25.49 -4.59 6.53
N LEU A 32 -25.70 -3.66 7.46
CA LEU A 32 -24.61 -2.91 8.08
C LEU A 32 -23.70 -3.82 8.92
N LEU A 33 -24.28 -4.77 9.67
CA LEU A 33 -23.49 -5.75 10.44
C LEU A 33 -22.70 -6.71 9.53
N LEU A 34 -23.28 -7.13 8.41
CA LEU A 34 -22.61 -7.95 7.39
C LEU A 34 -21.44 -7.22 6.72
N ASN A 35 -21.56 -5.92 6.47
CA ASN A 35 -20.46 -5.10 5.94
C ASN A 35 -19.34 -4.86 6.97
N VAL A 36 -19.62 -5.00 8.27
CA VAL A 36 -18.62 -4.89 9.35
C VAL A 36 -17.93 -6.23 9.64
N TYR A 37 -18.51 -7.36 9.20
CA TYR A 37 -18.01 -8.71 9.49
C TYR A 37 -17.36 -9.36 8.26
N LEU A 38 -16.19 -8.87 7.86
CA LEU A 38 -15.24 -9.65 7.08
C LEU A 38 -14.47 -10.58 8.05
N PRO A 39 -14.42 -11.90 7.80
CA PRO A 39 -13.88 -12.86 8.75
C PRO A 39 -12.37 -12.72 8.94
N GLU A 40 -11.96 -12.93 10.19
CA GLU A 40 -10.60 -12.98 10.70
C GLU A 40 -9.73 -14.00 9.93
N LEU A 41 -8.49 -13.59 9.64
CA LEU A 41 -7.44 -14.44 9.07
C LEU A 41 -7.13 -15.63 9.99
N PRO A 42 -6.71 -16.79 9.45
CA PRO A 42 -6.29 -17.91 10.28
C PRO A 42 -5.00 -17.58 11.06
N PRO A 43 -4.73 -18.25 12.20
CA PRO A 43 -3.56 -17.96 13.01
C PRO A 43 -2.30 -18.41 12.27
N VAL A 44 -1.53 -17.45 11.76
CA VAL A 44 -0.18 -17.71 11.26
C VAL A 44 0.73 -17.87 12.47
N ASN A 45 1.12 -19.11 12.71
CA ASN A 45 2.15 -19.48 13.67
C ASN A 45 3.41 -18.66 13.43
N SER A 46 4.03 -18.21 14.52
CA SER A 46 5.30 -17.48 14.55
C SER A 46 6.36 -18.16 13.66
N VAL A 47 6.60 -17.59 12.48
CA VAL A 47 7.70 -18.01 11.62
C VAL A 47 8.95 -17.26 12.07
N ASN A 48 9.86 -18.00 12.72
CA ASN A 48 11.23 -17.59 12.91
C ASN A 48 11.88 -17.40 11.54
N MET A 49 11.94 -16.16 11.02
CA MET A 49 12.69 -15.85 9.80
C MET A 49 14.18 -16.01 10.06
N SER A 50 14.70 -17.20 9.75
CA SER A 50 16.12 -17.41 9.50
C SER A 50 16.41 -16.96 8.08
N TYR A 51 17.25 -15.94 7.92
CA TYR A 51 17.80 -15.51 6.62
C TYR A 51 18.68 -16.61 6.02
N LYS A 52 18.07 -17.68 5.52
CA LYS A 52 18.77 -18.72 4.76
C LYS A 52 18.05 -18.98 3.46
N HIS A 53 18.65 -18.42 2.42
CA HIS A 53 18.66 -18.97 1.07
C HIS A 53 17.32 -18.99 0.31
N LEU A 54 16.77 -17.81 0.00
CA LEU A 54 15.91 -17.65 -1.16
C LEU A 54 16.79 -17.27 -2.37
N LYS A 55 16.94 -18.21 -3.30
CA LYS A 55 17.63 -18.00 -4.57
C LYS A 55 16.59 -17.41 -5.53
N PRO A 56 16.72 -16.15 -5.97
CA PRO A 56 15.73 -15.56 -6.86
C PRO A 56 15.78 -16.28 -8.21
N GLU A 57 14.60 -16.69 -8.67
CA GLU A 57 14.37 -17.15 -10.04
C GLU A 57 14.75 -16.00 -10.99
N ARG A 58 15.68 -16.29 -11.90
CA ARG A 58 16.31 -15.28 -12.78
C ARG A 58 15.35 -14.92 -13.91
N THR A 59 14.69 -13.78 -13.78
CA THR A 59 14.19 -13.04 -14.94
C THR A 59 15.34 -12.14 -15.41
N GLU A 60 15.92 -12.45 -16.57
CA GLU A 60 16.95 -11.62 -17.19
C GLU A 60 16.38 -10.25 -17.54
N GLY A 61 16.69 -9.25 -16.73
CA GLY A 61 16.16 -7.90 -16.91
C GLY A 61 16.28 -7.07 -15.64
N VAL A 62 17.49 -6.59 -15.39
CA VAL A 62 17.90 -5.64 -14.34
C VAL A 62 17.72 -6.12 -12.89
N GLN A 63 18.84 -6.11 -12.19
CA GLN A 63 18.98 -6.65 -10.85
C GLN A 63 18.73 -5.52 -9.85
N LEU A 64 17.79 -5.72 -8.93
CA LEU A 64 17.73 -4.93 -7.70
C LEU A 64 19.07 -5.06 -6.98
N ASP A 65 19.55 -3.99 -6.38
CA ASP A 65 20.72 -4.07 -5.52
C ASP A 65 20.37 -4.83 -4.23
N LYS A 66 21.36 -5.15 -3.39
CA LYS A 66 21.12 -5.97 -2.20
C LYS A 66 20.15 -5.31 -1.21
N LEU A 67 20.16 -3.98 -1.09
CA LEU A 67 19.24 -3.26 -0.21
C LEU A 67 17.82 -3.29 -0.78
N GLY A 68 17.67 -3.11 -2.10
CA GLY A 68 16.38 -3.30 -2.77
C GLY A 68 15.83 -4.71 -2.60
N GLU A 69 16.64 -5.76 -2.83
CA GLU A 69 16.19 -7.15 -2.64
C GLU A 69 15.80 -7.40 -1.17
N MET A 70 16.49 -6.78 -0.21
CA MET A 70 16.11 -6.86 1.20
C MET A 70 14.74 -6.22 1.47
N MET A 71 14.45 -5.05 0.90
CA MET A 71 13.13 -4.42 1.04
C MET A 71 12.02 -5.31 0.47
N VAL A 72 12.22 -5.93 -0.70
CA VAL A 72 11.23 -6.84 -1.29
C VAL A 72 11.04 -8.07 -0.40
N ALA A 73 12.12 -8.64 0.14
CA ALA A 73 12.06 -9.81 1.03
C ALA A 73 11.41 -9.55 2.40
N MET A 74 11.18 -8.28 2.78
CA MET A 74 10.43 -7.92 3.99
C MET A 74 8.91 -8.01 3.78
N LEU A 75 8.45 -8.05 2.53
CA LEU A 75 7.03 -8.17 2.21
C LEU A 75 6.61 -9.66 2.13
N PRO A 76 5.35 -9.97 2.46
CA PRO A 76 4.79 -11.29 2.19
C PRO A 76 4.71 -11.50 0.66
N ASP A 77 5.15 -12.66 0.20
CA ASP A 77 5.29 -13.00 -1.22
C ASP A 77 4.00 -13.54 -1.86
N ASP A 78 2.97 -13.79 -1.05
CA ASP A 78 1.66 -14.32 -1.43
C ASP A 78 0.57 -13.24 -1.56
N LEU A 79 0.90 -11.97 -1.31
CA LEU A 79 -0.03 -10.86 -1.34
C LEU A 79 0.32 -9.81 -2.39
N ALA A 80 -0.72 -9.16 -2.91
CA ALA A 80 -0.60 -8.11 -3.91
C ALA A 80 -0.02 -6.83 -3.32
N PHE A 81 1.26 -6.59 -3.56
CA PHE A 81 1.94 -5.35 -3.18
C PHE A 81 2.57 -4.65 -4.39
N THR A 82 2.65 -3.33 -4.30
CA THR A 82 3.53 -2.53 -5.15
C THR A 82 4.50 -1.77 -4.27
N ILE A 83 5.80 -1.92 -4.53
CA ILE A 83 6.86 -1.26 -3.77
C ILE A 83 7.67 -0.34 -4.68
N PHE A 84 7.83 0.91 -4.23
CA PHE A 84 8.70 1.91 -4.83
C PHE A 84 10.06 1.86 -4.13
N VAL A 85 11.02 1.16 -4.75
CA VAL A 85 12.34 0.88 -4.19
C VAL A 85 13.33 1.96 -4.64
N PRO A 86 14.10 2.59 -3.74
CA PRO A 86 15.17 3.51 -4.14
C PRO A 86 16.19 2.84 -5.05
N SER A 87 16.76 3.58 -6.00
CA SER A 87 17.93 3.11 -6.75
C SER A 87 19.17 3.05 -5.86
N GLU A 88 20.19 2.29 -6.24
CA GLU A 88 21.46 2.20 -5.52
C GLU A 88 22.06 3.59 -5.24
N LYS A 89 21.93 4.52 -6.20
CA LYS A 89 22.37 5.90 -6.05
C LYS A 89 21.57 6.65 -4.98
N ALA A 90 20.26 6.42 -4.92
CA ALA A 90 19.39 7.04 -3.91
C ALA A 90 19.64 6.47 -2.51
N PHE A 91 19.86 5.16 -2.37
CA PHE A 91 20.30 4.55 -1.11
C PHE A 91 21.58 5.20 -0.58
N LYS A 92 22.59 5.34 -1.44
CA LYS A 92 23.86 5.92 -1.04
C LYS A 92 23.79 7.42 -0.79
N GLY A 93 23.11 8.16 -1.67
CA GLY A 93 23.09 9.62 -1.65
C GLY A 93 22.17 10.20 -0.57
N VAL A 94 21.00 9.60 -0.35
CA VAL A 94 19.99 10.12 0.59
C VAL A 94 20.08 9.39 1.92
N LEU A 95 20.04 8.05 1.90
CA LEU A 95 20.00 7.24 3.12
C LEU A 95 21.38 6.96 3.71
N LYS A 96 22.46 7.37 3.02
CA LYS A 96 23.85 7.09 3.40
C LYS A 96 24.11 5.59 3.61
N LEU A 97 23.37 4.73 2.90
CA LEU A 97 23.50 3.29 2.95
C LEU A 97 24.32 2.79 1.76
N ASP A 98 25.33 1.97 2.04
CA ASP A 98 26.13 1.29 1.04
C ASP A 98 26.02 -0.22 1.27
N SER A 99 25.56 -0.97 0.26
CA SER A 99 25.34 -2.42 0.35
C SER A 99 26.54 -3.20 0.91
N LYS A 100 27.79 -2.71 0.77
CA LYS A 100 28.98 -3.41 1.27
C LYS A 100 29.22 -3.15 2.76
N GLU A 101 28.89 -1.96 3.25
CA GLU A 101 29.17 -1.53 4.62
C GLU A 101 27.96 -1.70 5.54
N SER A 102 26.77 -1.40 5.04
CA SER A 102 25.51 -1.44 5.78
C SER A 102 25.07 -2.87 6.16
N LEU A 103 25.60 -3.88 5.47
CA LEU A 103 25.33 -5.30 5.75
C LEU A 103 26.36 -5.94 6.70
N LEU A 104 27.29 -5.17 7.27
CA LEU A 104 28.18 -5.65 8.34
C LEU A 104 27.40 -5.78 9.65
N GLU A 105 27.65 -6.84 10.45
CA GLU A 105 26.88 -7.19 11.65
C GLU A 105 26.58 -6.02 12.60
N GLN A 106 27.50 -5.04 12.69
CA GLN A 106 27.37 -3.86 13.54
C GLN A 106 26.29 -2.86 13.06
N LYS A 107 26.04 -2.78 11.75
CA LYS A 107 25.13 -1.80 11.12
C LYS A 107 23.85 -2.43 10.55
N VAL A 108 23.73 -3.76 10.60
CA VAL A 108 22.56 -4.48 10.04
C VAL A 108 21.26 -4.05 10.71
N ASN A 109 21.26 -3.84 12.03
CA ASN A 109 20.05 -3.42 12.76
C ASN A 109 19.60 -2.01 12.35
N GLU A 110 20.53 -1.05 12.26
CA GLU A 110 20.25 0.31 11.80
C GLU A 110 19.74 0.31 10.36
N THR A 111 20.39 -0.47 9.50
CA THR A 111 20.00 -0.64 8.11
C THR A 111 18.59 -1.22 8.02
N TYR A 112 18.28 -2.26 8.78
CA TYR A 112 16.95 -2.85 8.82
C TYR A 112 15.89 -1.86 9.30
N ALA A 113 16.18 -1.05 10.32
CA ALA A 113 15.28 -0.02 10.81
C ALA A 113 15.00 1.06 9.74
N ILE A 114 16.04 1.54 9.05
CA ILE A 114 15.91 2.50 7.95
C ILE A 114 15.08 1.90 6.81
N LEU A 115 15.42 0.69 6.35
CA LEU A 115 14.72 0.04 5.24
C LEU A 115 13.25 -0.24 5.59
N SER A 116 12.96 -0.71 6.80
CA SER A 116 11.58 -0.94 7.27
C SER A 116 10.77 0.36 7.27
N ARG A 117 11.38 1.47 7.72
CA ARG A 117 10.73 2.78 7.74
C ARG A 117 10.46 3.29 6.33
N VAL A 118 11.45 3.24 5.43
CA VAL A 118 11.28 3.63 4.02
C VAL A 118 10.21 2.77 3.35
N MET A 119 10.28 1.45 3.51
CA MET A 119 9.29 0.50 2.96
C MET A 119 7.87 0.84 3.41
N SER A 120 7.68 1.22 4.68
CA SER A 120 6.36 1.57 5.20
C SER A 120 5.72 2.77 4.48
N PHE A 121 6.53 3.71 3.97
CA PHE A 121 6.07 4.86 3.19
C PHE A 121 5.97 4.57 1.70
N SER A 122 6.85 3.73 1.18
CA SER A 122 7.02 3.53 -0.25
C SER A 122 6.33 2.27 -0.78
N THR A 123 5.54 1.58 0.04
CA THR A 123 4.80 0.38 -0.35
C THR A 123 3.31 0.61 -0.32
N VAL A 124 2.59 0.19 -1.35
CA VAL A 124 1.13 0.24 -1.47
C VAL A 124 0.58 -1.20 -1.48
N PRO A 125 -0.44 -1.52 -0.66
CA PRO A 125 -1.02 -2.87 -0.55
C PRO A 125 -1.98 -3.20 -1.70
N GLN A 126 -1.55 -3.00 -2.94
CA GLN A 126 -2.29 -3.41 -4.14
C GLN A 126 -1.35 -3.55 -5.34
N HIS A 127 -1.76 -4.29 -6.38
CA HIS A 127 -1.06 -4.32 -7.67
C HIS A 127 -1.29 -3.02 -8.44
N LEU A 128 -0.22 -2.28 -8.66
CA LEU A 128 -0.17 -1.05 -9.44
C LEU A 128 0.90 -1.19 -10.51
N PRO A 129 0.56 -1.81 -11.66
CA PRO A 129 1.39 -1.66 -12.83
C PRO A 129 1.41 -0.19 -13.26
N SER A 130 2.51 0.27 -13.85
CA SER A 130 2.66 1.65 -14.29
C SER A 130 1.52 2.09 -15.22
N GLN A 131 0.98 1.14 -16.00
CA GLN A 131 -0.13 1.36 -16.92
C GLN A 131 -1.47 1.70 -16.24
N ALA A 132 -1.67 1.27 -14.99
CA ALA A 132 -2.87 1.61 -14.22
C ALA A 132 -2.83 3.05 -13.68
N ILE A 133 -1.66 3.70 -13.69
CA ILE A 133 -1.48 5.05 -13.19
C ILE A 133 -1.82 6.04 -14.33
N PRO A 134 -2.69 7.05 -14.11
CA PRO A 134 -3.14 7.93 -15.17
C PRO A 134 -2.03 8.87 -15.64
N ILE A 135 -2.12 9.29 -16.91
CA ILE A 135 -1.28 10.37 -17.44
C ILE A 135 -1.83 11.70 -16.89
N LEU A 136 -0.97 12.55 -16.31
CA LEU A 136 -1.40 13.78 -15.62
C LEU A 136 -2.25 14.71 -16.51
N LYS A 137 -1.94 14.76 -17.80
CA LYS A 137 -2.69 15.54 -18.80
C LYS A 137 -4.13 15.05 -18.99
N GLU A 138 -4.39 13.77 -18.76
CA GLU A 138 -5.72 13.15 -18.96
C GLU A 138 -6.64 13.37 -17.76
N MET A 139 -6.10 13.35 -16.54
CA MET A 139 -6.92 13.40 -15.31
C MET A 139 -6.89 14.73 -14.55
N LEU A 140 -6.12 15.72 -14.99
CA LEU A 140 -5.95 17.05 -14.35
C LEU A 140 -5.43 17.01 -12.88
N LYS A 141 -5.26 15.83 -12.29
CA LYS A 141 -4.78 15.62 -10.93
C LYS A 141 -4.05 14.28 -10.79
N GLU A 142 -3.12 14.22 -9.84
CA GLU A 142 -2.41 13.02 -9.44
C GLU A 142 -3.34 12.00 -8.77
N MET A 143 -3.04 10.71 -8.95
CA MET A 143 -3.75 9.60 -8.32
C MET A 143 -3.29 9.46 -6.86
N PRO A 144 -4.17 9.62 -5.86
CA PRO A 144 -3.82 9.38 -4.48
C PRO A 144 -3.74 7.87 -4.20
N LEU A 145 -2.73 7.45 -3.47
CA LEU A 145 -2.50 6.07 -3.04
C LEU A 145 -2.24 6.04 -1.53
N ASP A 146 -2.71 4.99 -0.86
CA ASP A 146 -2.42 4.76 0.55
C ASP A 146 -1.24 3.79 0.67
N SER A 147 -0.16 4.23 1.31
CA SER A 147 0.94 3.33 1.65
C SER A 147 0.59 2.45 2.85
N VAL A 148 1.43 1.44 3.12
CA VAL A 148 1.30 0.54 4.28
C VAL A 148 1.28 1.31 5.61
N SER A 149 2.01 2.42 5.71
CA SER A 149 2.00 3.30 6.89
C SER A 149 0.77 4.22 6.99
N GLY A 150 -0.11 4.22 5.99
CA GLY A 150 -1.20 5.20 5.86
C GLY A 150 -0.75 6.56 5.31
N PHE A 151 0.54 6.72 4.98
CA PHE A 151 1.04 7.92 4.31
C PHE A 151 0.50 7.99 2.88
N LYS A 152 -0.05 9.17 2.51
CA LYS A 152 -0.62 9.42 1.18
C LYS A 152 0.49 9.67 0.16
N LEU A 153 0.51 8.85 -0.88
CA LEU A 153 1.34 9.04 -2.06
C LEU A 153 0.49 9.62 -3.19
N TYR A 154 1.13 10.37 -4.08
CA TYR A 154 0.55 10.93 -5.27
C TYR A 154 1.34 10.46 -6.48
N ALA A 155 0.69 9.67 -7.32
CA ALA A 155 1.30 9.07 -8.49
C ALA A 155 0.69 9.62 -9.78
N HIS A 156 1.51 9.84 -10.78
CA HIS A 156 1.07 10.18 -12.13
C HIS A 156 2.09 9.72 -13.16
N ARG A 157 1.67 9.65 -14.42
CA ARG A 157 2.59 9.49 -15.55
C ARG A 157 2.71 10.78 -16.36
N LEU A 158 3.91 11.03 -16.86
CA LEU A 158 4.16 12.03 -17.88
C LEU A 158 3.67 11.53 -19.24
N ALA A 159 3.57 12.44 -20.21
CA ALA A 159 3.15 12.10 -21.58
C ALA A 159 4.11 11.15 -22.31
N ASP A 160 5.38 11.09 -21.87
CA ASP A 160 6.39 10.16 -22.37
C ASP A 160 6.30 8.76 -21.70
N GLY A 161 5.34 8.55 -20.80
CA GLY A 161 5.14 7.30 -20.06
C GLY A 161 5.94 7.21 -18.76
N THR A 162 6.78 8.19 -18.43
CA THR A 162 7.57 8.19 -17.19
C THR A 162 6.65 8.20 -15.96
N LEU A 163 6.82 7.23 -15.07
CA LEU A 163 6.15 7.20 -13.76
C LEU A 163 6.81 8.18 -12.78
N ILE A 164 5.99 8.97 -12.11
CA ILE A 164 6.38 9.86 -11.01
C ILE A 164 5.50 9.56 -9.80
N VAL A 165 6.13 9.43 -8.62
CA VAL A 165 5.44 9.25 -7.33
C VAL A 165 6.06 10.21 -6.33
N ASN A 166 5.24 11.07 -5.72
CA ASN A 166 5.69 12.13 -4.78
C ASN A 166 6.89 12.93 -5.33
N ASN A 167 6.82 13.36 -6.59
CA ASN A 167 7.90 14.06 -7.31
C ASN A 167 9.20 13.25 -7.54
N VAL A 168 9.21 11.95 -7.20
CA VAL A 168 10.33 11.05 -7.49
C VAL A 168 10.06 10.33 -8.79
N ARG A 169 11.02 10.41 -9.72
CA ARG A 169 10.94 9.76 -11.03
C ARG A 169 11.32 8.28 -10.92
N ALA A 170 10.56 7.39 -11.55
CA ALA A 170 10.97 6.00 -11.72
C ALA A 170 12.09 5.87 -12.76
N GLU A 171 13.14 5.13 -12.42
CA GLU A 171 14.17 4.69 -13.37
C GLU A 171 13.70 3.45 -14.15
N GLN A 172 13.00 2.56 -13.46
CA GLN A 172 12.47 1.31 -14.02
C GLN A 172 11.14 0.98 -13.37
N VAL A 173 10.25 0.36 -14.14
CA VAL A 173 8.87 0.08 -13.72
C VAL A 173 8.50 -1.36 -14.02
N ASP A 174 7.48 -1.86 -13.33
CA ASP A 174 6.81 -3.13 -13.61
C ASP A 174 7.70 -4.38 -13.47
N ILE A 175 8.72 -4.33 -12.60
CA ILE A 175 9.56 -5.50 -12.30
C ILE A 175 8.76 -6.45 -11.42
N ARG A 176 8.60 -7.71 -11.85
CA ARG A 176 7.85 -8.72 -11.08
C ARG A 176 8.76 -9.51 -10.13
N ARG A 177 8.26 -9.73 -8.91
CA ARG A 177 8.83 -10.59 -7.87
C ARG A 177 7.69 -11.34 -7.18
N GLY A 178 7.32 -12.50 -7.71
CA GLY A 178 6.11 -13.21 -7.26
C GLY A 178 4.87 -12.33 -7.49
N GLU A 179 4.05 -12.18 -6.44
CA GLU A 179 2.89 -11.28 -6.41
C GLU A 179 3.26 -9.81 -6.11
N ILE A 180 4.55 -9.44 -6.11
CA ILE A 180 4.98 -8.06 -5.85
C ILE A 180 5.39 -7.38 -7.16
N ILE A 181 4.89 -6.17 -7.37
CA ILE A 181 5.34 -5.25 -8.42
C ILE A 181 6.37 -4.28 -7.83
N VAL A 182 7.53 -4.20 -8.45
CA VAL A 182 8.63 -3.33 -8.03
C VAL A 182 8.85 -2.24 -9.08
N HIS A 183 8.91 -0.99 -8.60
CA HIS A 183 9.34 0.17 -9.38
C HIS A 183 10.60 0.74 -8.74
N ILE A 184 11.68 0.89 -9.51
CA ILE A 184 12.94 1.48 -9.03
C ILE A 184 12.86 2.99 -9.21
N MET A 185 13.15 3.74 -8.15
CA MET A 185 12.96 5.18 -8.07
C MET A 185 14.30 5.93 -7.98
N ASN A 186 14.47 7.00 -8.75
CA ASN A 186 15.63 7.90 -8.69
C ASN A 186 15.51 8.88 -7.50
N GLY A 187 15.35 8.33 -6.31
CA GLY A 187 15.14 9.07 -5.07
C GLY A 187 14.48 8.18 -4.03
N VAL A 188 14.17 8.76 -2.88
CA VAL A 188 13.57 8.02 -1.76
C VAL A 188 12.24 8.66 -1.41
N ILE A 189 11.21 7.82 -1.33
CA ILE A 189 9.88 8.23 -0.88
C ILE A 189 9.81 7.98 0.62
N MET A 190 9.67 9.05 1.40
CA MET A 190 9.56 9.01 2.86
C MET A 190 8.79 10.22 3.38
N ASP A 191 8.44 10.20 4.67
CA ASP A 191 7.88 11.37 5.34
C ASP A 191 8.97 12.46 5.58
N ALA A 192 8.53 13.70 5.77
CA ALA A 192 9.44 14.84 5.94
C ALA A 192 10.20 14.86 7.27
N GLU A 193 9.68 14.23 8.33
CA GLU A 193 10.33 14.12 9.64
C GLU A 193 11.50 13.13 9.56
N PHE A 194 11.31 12.03 8.84
CA PHE A 194 12.34 11.03 8.57
C PHE A 194 13.41 11.60 7.62
N GLU A 195 13.01 12.36 6.60
CA GLU A 195 13.96 13.04 5.70
C GLU A 195 14.92 13.96 6.46
N GLN A 196 14.43 14.67 7.48
CA GLN A 196 15.26 15.55 8.31
C GLN A 196 16.39 14.81 9.03
N SER A 197 16.20 13.54 9.39
CA SER A 197 17.25 12.74 10.06
C SER A 197 18.50 12.49 9.21
N PHE A 198 18.41 12.69 7.89
CA PHE A 198 19.54 12.54 6.97
C PHE A 198 20.18 13.86 6.58
N ARG A 199 19.55 15.00 6.90
CA ARG A 199 20.10 16.32 6.61
C ARG A 199 21.36 16.54 7.45
N PRO A 200 22.41 17.15 6.88
CA PRO A 200 23.58 17.57 7.64
C PRO A 200 23.20 18.69 8.60
N ASP A 201 23.73 18.63 9.83
CA ASP A 201 23.63 19.69 10.82
C ASP A 201 24.49 20.89 10.37
N TYR A 202 24.00 21.69 9.43
CA TYR A 202 24.65 22.96 9.05
C TYR A 202 23.94 24.13 9.74
N ASP A 203 23.97 24.15 11.07
CA ASP A 203 23.57 25.30 11.88
C ASP A 203 24.44 25.36 13.16
N GLU A 204 25.74 25.62 12.99
CA GLU A 204 26.62 26.24 14.02
C GLU A 204 27.50 27.33 13.40
#